data_AF-A0A955PTS5-F1
#
_entry.id   AF-A0A955PTS5-F1
#
_cell.length_a   1.000
_cell.length_b   1.000
_cell.length_c   1.000
_cell.angle_alpha   90.00
_cell.angle_beta   90.00
_cell.angle_gamma   90.00
#
_symmetry.space_group_name_H-M   'P 1'
#
loop_
_entity.id
_entity.type
_entity.pdbx_description
1 polymer ?
#
loop_
_entity_poly.entity_id
_entity_poly.type
_entity_poly.pdbx_seq_one_letter_code
_entity_poly.pdbx_strand_id
1 'polypeptide(L)'
;TSVFQISGPTGWLIEGFVITGGGGGKGGGLSVDNANGVVRNCSIEGNWTTAFPGSRDGGLGHGIFVEQAALTIGRCTVSENRLPNAQATSSTGSGIYALNNANLLVQNSIVADNEPAGIDCGSGCNLRVINSVVARNLGSSNFGFAAGIIFSSEGSCTINGSTLVGNHSGGIYFGGNGPQKIENSIFWNFGPEIARGQPEVNACCVRNGYAGTEVVSAYPEFVDPTS
;
A
#
# COMPACT_ATOMS: atom_id res chain seq x y z
N THR A 1 15.73 2.52 15.24
CA THR A 1 15.25 3.85 14.81
C THR A 1 14.94 3.81 13.32
N SER A 2 14.16 4.76 12.81
CA SER A 2 13.96 4.88 11.36
C SER A 2 15.25 5.32 10.67
N VAL A 3 15.45 4.99 9.39
CA VAL A 3 16.60 5.51 8.62
C VAL A 3 16.44 7.02 8.40
N PHE A 4 15.25 7.45 7.99
CA PHE A 4 14.88 8.85 7.86
C PHE A 4 13.67 9.17 8.75
N GLN A 5 13.78 10.25 9.53
CA GLN A 5 12.68 10.84 10.28
C GLN A 5 12.54 12.29 9.84
N ILE A 6 11.39 12.61 9.25
CA ILE A 6 11.15 13.91 8.65
C ILE A 6 9.89 14.51 9.24
N SER A 7 10.01 15.71 9.78
CA SER A 7 8.89 16.47 10.30
C SER A 7 8.96 17.95 9.95
N GLY A 8 7.80 18.59 9.87
CA GLY A 8 7.67 20.02 9.61
C GLY A 8 7.33 20.37 8.16
N PRO A 9 6.85 21.60 7.92
CA PRO A 9 6.07 21.95 6.72
C PRO A 9 6.89 22.06 5.43
N THR A 10 8.22 21.94 5.50
CA THR A 10 9.11 22.13 4.36
C THR A 10 9.06 20.95 3.38
N GLY A 11 9.02 21.28 2.08
CA GLY A 11 9.19 20.30 1.01
C GLY A 11 10.56 19.61 1.05
N TRP A 12 10.61 18.31 0.85
CA TRP A 12 11.87 17.54 0.81
C TRP A 12 11.90 16.52 -0.34
N LEU A 13 13.11 16.11 -0.72
CA LEU A 13 13.38 15.12 -1.76
C LEU A 13 14.38 14.08 -1.24
N ILE A 14 14.02 12.80 -1.34
CA ILE A 14 14.95 11.67 -1.23
C ILE A 14 15.02 11.02 -2.61
N GLU A 15 16.22 10.85 -3.14
CA GLU A 15 16.42 10.28 -4.46
C GLU A 15 17.65 9.38 -4.57
N GLY A 16 17.50 8.23 -5.25
CA GLY A 16 18.62 7.39 -5.65
C GLY A 16 19.21 6.53 -4.55
N PHE A 17 18.48 6.33 -3.45
CA PHE A 17 18.97 5.61 -2.28
C PHE A 17 18.39 4.20 -2.15
N VAL A 18 19.17 3.32 -1.52
CA VAL A 18 18.65 2.12 -0.87
C VAL A 18 18.45 2.43 0.61
N ILE A 19 17.22 2.31 1.10
CA ILE A 19 16.79 2.61 2.46
C ILE A 19 16.45 1.27 3.12
N THR A 20 17.37 0.77 3.95
CA THR A 20 17.27 -0.56 4.56
C THR A 20 17.84 -0.58 5.98
N GLY A 21 17.58 -1.66 6.73
CA GLY A 21 18.11 -1.86 8.07
C GLY A 21 17.46 -1.00 9.16
N GLY A 22 16.39 -0.29 8.82
CA GLY A 22 15.66 0.57 9.74
C GLY A 22 14.73 -0.22 10.66
N GLY A 23 14.70 0.16 11.93
CA GLY A 23 13.99 -0.53 13.02
C GLY A 23 13.27 0.45 13.94
N GLY A 24 12.44 1.33 13.39
CA GLY A 24 11.74 2.39 14.12
C GLY A 24 10.51 1.91 14.88
N GLY A 25 9.90 2.77 15.72
CA GLY A 25 8.55 2.50 16.25
C GLY A 25 7.46 2.67 15.18
N LYS A 26 7.71 3.57 14.22
CA LYS A 26 6.89 3.90 13.06
C LYS A 26 7.82 4.12 11.87
N GLY A 27 7.54 3.55 10.69
CA GLY A 27 8.30 3.84 9.48
C GLY A 27 9.75 3.39 9.60
N GLY A 28 10.03 2.08 9.53
CA GLY A 28 11.39 1.56 9.70
C GLY A 28 12.38 2.20 8.73
N GLY A 29 12.05 2.27 7.45
CA GLY A 29 12.83 3.01 6.48
C GLY A 29 12.62 4.52 6.64
N LEU A 30 11.37 4.96 6.50
CA LEU A 30 11.01 6.37 6.47
C LEU A 30 9.81 6.66 7.36
N SER A 31 9.93 7.64 8.24
CA SER A 31 8.84 8.19 9.05
C SER A 31 8.62 9.66 8.68
N VAL A 32 7.42 9.99 8.21
CA VAL A 32 7.02 11.33 7.76
C VAL A 32 5.86 11.82 8.60
N ASP A 33 6.03 12.96 9.26
CA ASP A 33 5.00 13.56 10.13
C ASP A 33 4.85 15.06 9.82
N ASN A 34 3.64 15.48 9.46
CA ASN A 34 3.32 16.89 9.16
C ASN A 34 4.31 17.54 8.17
N ALA A 35 4.67 16.78 7.13
CA ALA A 35 5.67 17.17 6.13
C ALA A 35 5.23 16.74 4.74
N ASN A 36 5.64 17.51 3.73
CA ASN A 36 5.34 17.20 2.33
C ASN A 36 6.63 16.83 1.60
N GLY A 37 6.62 15.75 0.82
CA GLY A 37 7.84 15.37 0.15
C GLY A 37 7.70 14.33 -0.96
N VAL A 38 8.85 14.07 -1.57
CA VAL A 38 8.98 13.15 -2.69
C VAL A 38 10.09 12.16 -2.38
N VAL A 39 9.78 10.88 -2.55
CA VAL A 39 10.77 9.81 -2.63
C VAL A 39 10.74 9.30 -4.05
N ARG A 40 11.89 9.30 -4.74
CA ARG A 40 11.95 8.80 -6.12
C ARG A 40 13.20 8.02 -6.43
N ASN A 41 13.10 7.05 -7.33
CA ASN A 41 14.25 6.26 -7.76
C ASN A 41 14.95 5.57 -6.57
N CYS A 42 14.20 5.10 -5.58
CA CYS A 42 14.74 4.48 -4.35
C CYS A 42 14.28 3.03 -4.20
N SER A 43 15.09 2.22 -3.51
CA SER A 43 14.63 0.96 -2.90
C SER A 43 14.41 1.18 -1.41
N ILE A 44 13.25 0.78 -0.87
CA ILE A 44 12.93 0.80 0.55
C ILE A 44 12.64 -0.63 0.97
N GLU A 45 13.68 -1.31 1.46
CA GLU A 45 13.69 -2.76 1.55
C GLU A 45 14.15 -3.29 2.91
N GLY A 46 13.54 -4.40 3.35
CA GLY A 46 14.00 -5.12 4.53
C GLY A 46 13.93 -4.32 5.83
N ASN A 47 13.11 -3.28 5.89
CA ASN A 47 12.92 -2.50 7.11
C ASN A 47 11.85 -3.13 7.99
N TRP A 48 11.92 -2.83 9.27
CA TRP A 48 10.97 -3.29 10.25
C TRP A 48 10.56 -2.19 11.21
N THR A 49 9.48 -2.45 11.93
CA THR A 49 9.19 -1.71 13.15
C THR A 49 9.09 -2.66 14.34
N THR A 50 9.30 -2.13 15.53
CA THR A 50 9.12 -2.89 16.77
C THR A 50 7.78 -2.52 17.38
N ALA A 51 6.83 -3.45 17.38
CA ALA A 51 5.63 -3.31 18.21
C ALA A 51 6.01 -3.64 19.67
N PHE A 52 5.72 -2.73 20.59
CA PHE A 52 5.78 -3.05 22.01
C PHE A 52 4.41 -3.61 22.44
N PRO A 53 4.35 -4.72 23.21
CA PRO A 53 3.10 -5.21 23.76
C PRO A 53 2.34 -4.10 24.48
N GLY A 54 1.08 -3.86 24.08
CA GLY A 54 0.23 -2.80 24.65
C GLY A 54 0.38 -1.41 24.03
N SER A 55 1.30 -1.20 23.09
CA SER A 55 1.37 0.05 22.33
C SER A 55 0.35 0.04 21.19
N ARG A 56 -0.59 0.99 21.22
CA ARG A 56 -1.55 1.20 20.11
C ARG A 56 -0.88 1.82 18.87
N ASP A 57 0.26 2.47 19.05
CA ASP A 57 0.94 3.26 18.00
C ASP A 57 2.30 2.69 17.58
N GLY A 58 2.68 1.53 18.13
CA GLY A 58 3.90 0.82 17.78
C GLY A 58 3.67 -0.16 16.63
N GLY A 59 4.68 -0.32 15.78
CA GLY A 59 4.62 -1.31 14.70
C GLY A 59 3.99 -0.78 13.41
N LEU A 60 3.86 0.53 13.23
CA LEU A 60 3.15 1.12 12.09
C LEU A 60 4.08 1.31 10.88
N GLY A 61 3.67 0.85 9.71
CA GLY A 61 4.40 1.08 8.45
C GLY A 61 5.83 0.56 8.48
N HIS A 62 6.06 -0.75 8.30
CA HIS A 62 7.42 -1.32 8.44
C HIS A 62 8.44 -0.64 7.52
N GLY A 63 8.05 -0.34 6.29
CA GLY A 63 8.87 0.43 5.35
C GLY A 63 8.69 1.92 5.58
N ILE A 64 7.48 2.40 5.30
CA ILE A 64 7.16 3.82 5.26
C ILE A 64 5.95 4.11 6.14
N PHE A 65 6.06 5.14 6.97
CA PHE A 65 4.97 5.69 7.76
C PHE A 65 4.72 7.15 7.38
N VAL A 66 3.46 7.52 7.19
CA VAL A 66 3.02 8.86 6.76
C VAL A 66 1.86 9.33 7.63
N GLU A 67 2.05 10.43 8.35
CA GLU A 67 1.04 11.02 9.25
C GLU A 67 0.86 12.51 8.94
N GLN A 68 -0.38 12.95 8.72
CA GLN A 68 -0.71 14.37 8.45
C GLN A 68 0.15 15.01 7.34
N ALA A 69 0.52 14.21 6.34
CA ALA A 69 1.59 14.53 5.39
C ALA A 69 1.15 14.24 3.95
N ALA A 70 1.73 14.94 2.97
CA ALA A 70 1.61 14.58 1.56
C ALA A 70 2.91 13.94 1.07
N LEU A 71 2.86 12.64 0.73
CA LEU A 71 4.01 11.90 0.23
C LEU A 71 3.76 11.39 -1.19
N THR A 72 4.67 11.74 -2.09
CA THR A 72 4.75 11.11 -3.43
C THR A 72 5.89 10.10 -3.46
N ILE A 73 5.58 8.87 -3.85
CA ILE A 73 6.52 7.78 -4.08
C ILE A 73 6.53 7.49 -5.59
N GLY A 74 7.67 7.72 -6.25
CA GLY A 74 7.76 7.66 -7.72
C GLY A 74 8.94 6.85 -8.22
N ARG A 75 8.73 5.81 -9.03
CA ARG A 75 9.82 4.94 -9.52
C ARG A 75 10.60 4.31 -8.38
N CYS A 76 9.88 3.83 -7.36
CA CYS A 76 10.50 3.17 -6.21
C CYS A 76 10.08 1.71 -6.12
N THR A 77 10.89 0.93 -5.39
CA THR A 77 10.52 -0.38 -4.89
C THR A 77 10.36 -0.30 -3.38
N VAL A 78 9.23 -0.78 -2.84
CA VAL A 78 9.00 -0.94 -1.40
C VAL A 78 8.73 -2.41 -1.14
N SER A 79 9.69 -3.11 -0.55
CA SER A 79 9.62 -4.57 -0.45
C SER A 79 10.24 -5.20 0.78
N GLU A 80 9.78 -6.40 1.14
CA GLU A 80 10.32 -7.17 2.25
C GLU A 80 10.30 -6.44 3.59
N ASN A 81 9.44 -5.41 3.73
CA ASN A 81 9.29 -4.70 4.98
C ASN A 81 8.29 -5.47 5.85
N ARG A 82 8.76 -5.93 7.01
CA ARG A 82 8.05 -6.91 7.84
C ARG A 82 8.36 -6.72 9.32
N LEU A 83 7.58 -7.39 10.16
CA LEU A 83 7.81 -7.44 11.59
C LEU A 83 8.64 -8.70 11.95
N PRO A 84 9.85 -8.58 12.54
CA PRO A 84 10.70 -9.73 12.85
C PRO A 84 10.12 -10.68 13.92
N ASN A 85 9.15 -10.22 14.71
CA ASN A 85 8.62 -10.93 15.86
C ASN A 85 7.09 -11.01 15.81
N ALA A 86 6.52 -12.08 15.25
CA ALA A 86 5.08 -12.35 15.00
C ALA A 86 4.08 -12.17 16.18
N GLN A 87 4.53 -11.64 17.31
CA GLN A 87 3.78 -11.23 18.49
C GLN A 87 3.13 -9.83 18.36
N ALA A 88 3.37 -9.04 17.31
CA ALA A 88 2.62 -7.79 17.15
C ALA A 88 1.13 -8.10 16.94
N THR A 89 0.32 -7.48 17.77
CA THR A 89 -1.14 -7.62 17.78
C THR A 89 -1.83 -6.56 16.93
N SER A 90 -1.09 -5.69 16.23
CA SER A 90 -1.64 -4.62 15.39
C SER A 90 -1.47 -4.92 13.90
N SER A 91 -2.56 -4.79 13.15
CA SER A 91 -2.69 -5.05 11.71
C SER A 91 -2.06 -3.96 10.81
N THR A 92 -1.35 -3.01 11.39
CA THR A 92 -1.00 -1.71 10.77
C THR A 92 0.46 -1.61 10.33
N GLY A 93 1.14 -2.76 10.24
CA GLY A 93 2.56 -2.88 9.89
C GLY A 93 2.90 -2.77 8.40
N SER A 94 1.95 -2.49 7.52
CA SER A 94 2.12 -2.59 6.06
C SER A 94 3.41 -1.98 5.51
N GLY A 95 3.84 -2.41 4.32
CA GLY A 95 5.01 -1.83 3.65
C GLY A 95 4.96 -0.30 3.62
N ILE A 96 3.77 0.25 3.37
CA ILE A 96 3.44 1.66 3.53
C ILE A 96 2.20 1.80 4.41
N TYR A 97 2.26 2.62 5.45
CA TYR A 97 1.11 2.99 6.27
C TYR A 97 0.89 4.50 6.28
N ALA A 98 -0.32 4.93 5.96
CA ALA A 98 -0.74 6.32 5.99
C ALA A 98 -1.95 6.53 6.92
N LEU A 99 -1.95 7.58 7.73
CA LEU A 99 -3.07 7.94 8.61
C LEU A 99 -3.23 9.45 8.80
N ASN A 100 -4.33 9.84 9.44
CA ASN A 100 -4.61 11.21 9.90
C ASN A 100 -4.54 12.24 8.77
N ASN A 101 -5.43 12.12 7.78
CA ASN A 101 -5.53 13.06 6.64
C ASN A 101 -4.27 13.11 5.75
N ALA A 102 -3.47 12.05 5.73
CA ALA A 102 -2.33 11.96 4.81
C ALA A 102 -2.78 11.86 3.35
N ASN A 103 -2.00 12.44 2.44
CA ASN A 103 -2.18 12.33 0.99
C ASN A 103 -1.05 11.49 0.42
N LEU A 104 -1.34 10.22 0.10
CA LEU A 104 -0.37 9.28 -0.42
C LEU A 104 -0.56 9.08 -1.92
N LEU A 105 0.48 9.40 -2.71
CA LEU A 105 0.56 9.09 -4.12
C LEU A 105 1.68 8.07 -4.35
N VAL A 106 1.33 6.88 -4.82
CA VAL A 106 2.26 5.86 -5.30
C VAL A 106 2.14 5.79 -6.81
N GLN A 107 3.23 6.09 -7.53
CA GLN A 107 3.22 6.11 -8.99
C GLN A 107 4.45 5.45 -9.61
N ASN A 108 4.25 4.73 -10.72
CA ASN A 108 5.32 4.05 -11.45
C ASN A 108 6.21 3.20 -10.52
N SER A 109 5.63 2.58 -9.50
CA SER A 109 6.37 1.96 -8.40
C SER A 109 5.92 0.52 -8.15
N ILE A 110 6.73 -0.22 -7.41
CA ILE A 110 6.45 -1.60 -7.00
C ILE A 110 6.33 -1.62 -5.47
N VAL A 111 5.23 -2.16 -4.95
CA VAL A 111 5.02 -2.43 -3.53
C VAL A 111 4.76 -3.92 -3.36
N ALA A 112 5.78 -4.68 -2.96
CA ALA A 112 5.71 -6.14 -3.04
C ALA A 112 6.35 -6.85 -1.86
N ASP A 113 5.86 -8.07 -1.57
CA ASP A 113 6.46 -8.95 -0.58
C ASP A 113 6.58 -8.31 0.83
N ASN A 114 5.68 -7.39 1.18
CA ASN A 114 5.58 -6.79 2.51
C ASN A 114 4.54 -7.54 3.37
N GLU A 115 4.64 -7.37 4.69
CA GLU A 115 3.71 -7.93 5.68
C GLU A 115 3.17 -6.83 6.61
N PRO A 116 1.92 -6.92 7.11
CA PRO A 116 0.86 -7.83 6.71
C PRO A 116 0.10 -7.41 5.43
N ALA A 117 0.47 -6.27 4.84
CA ALA A 117 -0.13 -5.70 3.63
C ALA A 117 0.90 -4.85 2.87
N GLY A 118 0.61 -4.53 1.61
CA GLY A 118 1.46 -3.65 0.83
C GLY A 118 1.27 -2.19 1.24
N ILE A 119 0.03 -1.73 1.17
CA ILE A 119 -0.37 -0.36 1.52
C ILE A 119 -1.55 -0.43 2.49
N ASP A 120 -1.51 0.34 3.56
CA ASP A 120 -2.66 0.53 4.45
C ASP A 120 -2.90 2.03 4.67
N CYS A 121 -4.13 2.46 4.43
CA CYS A 121 -4.60 3.83 4.58
C CYS A 121 -5.73 3.88 5.61
N GLY A 122 -5.41 4.50 6.76
CA GLY A 122 -6.32 4.75 7.86
C GLY A 122 -7.09 6.07 7.74
N SER A 123 -7.55 6.58 8.88
CA SER A 123 -8.49 7.72 8.99
C SER A 123 -8.10 8.94 8.15
N GLY A 124 -9.08 9.47 7.40
CA GLY A 124 -8.99 10.72 6.60
C GLY A 124 -8.02 10.72 5.41
N CYS A 125 -7.28 9.65 5.16
CA CYS A 125 -6.30 9.55 4.09
C CYS A 125 -6.88 9.52 2.68
N ASN A 126 -6.19 10.20 1.77
CA ASN A 126 -6.38 10.04 0.33
C ASN A 126 -5.27 9.14 -0.23
N LEU A 127 -5.66 8.14 -1.01
CA LEU A 127 -4.74 7.22 -1.69
C LEU A 127 -4.90 7.32 -3.20
N ARG A 128 -3.77 7.47 -3.90
CA ARG A 128 -3.69 7.34 -5.35
C ARG A 128 -2.60 6.33 -5.70
N VAL A 129 -2.96 5.28 -6.44
CA VAL A 129 -2.02 4.28 -6.97
C VAL A 129 -2.12 4.32 -8.49
N ILE A 130 -1.04 4.71 -9.15
CA ILE A 130 -1.02 4.99 -10.60
C ILE A 130 0.12 4.23 -11.26
N ASN A 131 -0.14 3.51 -12.36
CA ASN A 131 0.89 2.81 -13.15
C ASN A 131 1.84 1.97 -12.27
N SER A 132 1.30 1.34 -11.23
CA SER A 132 2.11 0.69 -10.19
C SER A 132 1.71 -0.78 -10.03
N VAL A 133 2.60 -1.53 -9.41
CA VAL A 133 2.38 -2.95 -9.10
C VAL A 133 2.32 -3.12 -7.58
N VAL A 134 1.24 -3.69 -7.08
CA VAL A 134 1.11 -4.11 -5.68
C VAL A 134 0.97 -5.62 -5.64
N ALA A 135 2.02 -6.34 -5.26
CA ALA A 135 2.08 -7.78 -5.50
C ALA A 135 2.61 -8.60 -4.34
N ARG A 136 2.06 -9.82 -4.17
CA ARG A 136 2.56 -10.81 -3.21
C ARG A 136 2.75 -10.28 -1.78
N ASN A 137 1.98 -9.28 -1.38
CA ASN A 137 1.98 -8.84 0.00
C ASN A 137 1.25 -9.89 0.84
N LEU A 138 1.93 -10.34 1.90
CA LEU A 138 1.58 -11.52 2.65
C LEU A 138 0.79 -11.14 3.88
N GLY A 139 -0.27 -11.89 4.17
CA GLY A 139 -0.98 -11.75 5.42
C GLY A 139 -0.21 -12.37 6.58
N SER A 140 -0.26 -11.74 7.74
CA SER A 140 0.09 -12.43 8.98
C SER A 140 -1.05 -13.37 9.37
N SER A 141 -0.71 -14.57 9.86
CA SER A 141 -1.66 -15.60 10.32
C SER A 141 -2.64 -15.13 11.39
N ASN A 142 -2.39 -13.96 12.00
CA ASN A 142 -3.18 -13.41 13.08
C ASN A 142 -4.22 -12.37 12.62
N PHE A 143 -4.27 -12.00 11.33
CA PHE A 143 -5.14 -10.91 10.85
C PHE A 143 -6.00 -11.33 9.66
N GLY A 144 -7.32 -11.31 9.84
CA GLY A 144 -8.30 -11.69 8.81
C GLY A 144 -8.53 -10.67 7.69
N PHE A 145 -7.69 -9.63 7.55
CA PHE A 145 -7.91 -8.51 6.61
C PHE A 145 -6.68 -8.18 5.74
N ALA A 146 -5.74 -9.11 5.57
CA ALA A 146 -4.55 -8.87 4.76
C ALA A 146 -4.86 -8.79 3.25
N ALA A 147 -4.62 -7.64 2.62
CA ALA A 147 -4.79 -7.44 1.18
C ALA A 147 -3.55 -6.76 0.59
N GLY A 148 -3.50 -6.62 -0.73
CA GLY A 148 -2.48 -5.78 -1.36
C GLY A 148 -2.58 -4.34 -0.85
N ILE A 149 -3.82 -3.84 -0.81
CA ILE A 149 -4.19 -2.54 -0.26
C ILE A 149 -5.31 -2.70 0.76
N ILE A 150 -5.16 -2.10 1.94
CA ILE A 150 -6.22 -1.93 2.93
C ILE A 150 -6.60 -0.44 2.92
N PHE A 151 -7.83 -0.13 2.54
CA PHE A 151 -8.33 1.24 2.52
C PHE A 151 -9.49 1.38 3.51
N SER A 152 -9.16 1.74 4.75
CA SER A 152 -10.13 1.92 5.84
C SER A 152 -10.54 3.39 6.04
N SER A 153 -10.26 4.22 5.04
CA SER A 153 -10.40 5.67 5.14
C SER A 153 -11.74 6.22 4.69
N GLU A 154 -12.12 7.35 5.27
CA GLU A 154 -13.21 8.21 4.78
C GLU A 154 -12.75 9.14 3.64
N GLY A 155 -11.44 9.23 3.38
CA GLY A 155 -10.90 9.95 2.24
C GLY A 155 -11.11 9.19 0.92
N SER A 156 -10.51 9.70 -0.15
CA SER A 156 -10.67 9.12 -1.50
C SER A 156 -9.62 8.06 -1.82
N CYS A 157 -10.03 7.02 -2.53
CA CYS A 157 -9.12 6.02 -3.12
C CYS A 157 -9.27 6.02 -4.64
N THR A 158 -8.16 6.20 -5.35
CA THR A 158 -8.09 6.05 -6.81
C THR A 158 -6.99 5.07 -7.19
N ILE A 159 -7.35 4.04 -7.97
CA ILE A 159 -6.41 3.11 -8.58
C ILE A 159 -6.54 3.23 -10.09
N ASN A 160 -5.45 3.51 -10.79
CA ASN A 160 -5.46 3.70 -12.24
C ASN A 160 -4.24 3.04 -12.90
N GLY A 161 -4.43 2.33 -13.99
CA GLY A 161 -3.31 1.77 -14.76
C GLY A 161 -2.46 0.76 -13.98
N SER A 162 -3.00 0.18 -12.90
CA SER A 162 -2.19 -0.53 -11.90
C SER A 162 -2.53 -2.02 -11.85
N THR A 163 -1.56 -2.82 -11.39
CA THR A 163 -1.72 -4.27 -11.24
C THR A 163 -1.62 -4.66 -9.78
N LEU A 164 -2.68 -5.27 -9.25
CA LEU A 164 -2.74 -5.82 -7.91
C LEU A 164 -2.83 -7.34 -8.02
N VAL A 165 -1.75 -8.06 -7.70
CA VAL A 165 -1.65 -9.48 -8.05
C VAL A 165 -1.01 -10.33 -6.97
N GLY A 166 -1.59 -11.50 -6.69
CA GLY A 166 -0.96 -12.47 -5.81
C GLY A 166 -0.97 -12.08 -4.33
N ASN A 167 -1.78 -11.11 -3.93
CA ASN A 167 -1.84 -10.65 -2.54
C ASN A 167 -2.76 -11.55 -1.70
N HIS A 168 -2.43 -11.75 -0.42
CA HIS A 168 -2.97 -12.86 0.39
C HIS A 168 -4.50 -13.03 0.38
N SER A 169 -5.27 -11.99 0.73
CA SER A 169 -6.75 -12.06 0.73
C SER A 169 -7.41 -11.27 -0.41
N GLY A 170 -6.64 -10.96 -1.46
CA GLY A 170 -7.10 -10.19 -2.63
C GLY A 170 -6.35 -8.87 -2.84
N GLY A 171 -6.58 -8.24 -3.99
CA GLY A 171 -5.95 -6.98 -4.37
C GLY A 171 -6.24 -5.82 -3.42
N ILE A 172 -7.50 -5.51 -3.13
CA ILE A 172 -7.90 -4.40 -2.25
C ILE A 172 -9.08 -4.75 -1.34
N TYR A 173 -9.01 -4.27 -0.11
CA TYR A 173 -10.11 -4.28 0.85
C TYR A 173 -10.56 -2.85 1.17
N PHE A 174 -11.83 -2.54 0.96
CA PHE A 174 -12.45 -1.27 1.34
C PHE A 174 -13.18 -1.37 2.69
N GLY A 175 -12.58 -0.80 3.72
CA GLY A 175 -13.18 -0.67 5.05
C GLY A 175 -13.94 0.66 5.26
N GLY A 176 -13.58 1.70 4.51
CA GLY A 176 -14.19 3.03 4.63
C GLY A 176 -15.25 3.33 3.56
N ASN A 177 -15.93 4.47 3.71
CA ASN A 177 -17.06 4.90 2.87
C ASN A 177 -16.75 6.10 1.96
N GLY A 178 -15.49 6.52 1.89
CA GLY A 178 -15.10 7.63 1.01
C GLY A 178 -15.19 7.27 -0.48
N PRO A 179 -15.01 8.24 -1.39
CA PRO A 179 -15.06 8.00 -2.83
C PRO A 179 -14.03 6.95 -3.28
N GLN A 180 -14.48 5.97 -4.06
CA GLN A 180 -13.68 4.82 -4.49
C GLN A 180 -13.77 4.69 -6.01
N LYS A 181 -12.63 4.81 -6.70
CA LYS A 181 -12.54 4.71 -8.16
C LYS A 181 -11.41 3.80 -8.58
N ILE A 182 -11.70 2.86 -9.48
CA ILE A 182 -10.74 1.90 -10.02
C ILE A 182 -10.89 1.87 -11.53
N GLU A 183 -9.80 2.16 -12.25
CA GLU A 183 -9.83 2.27 -13.70
C GLU A 183 -8.61 1.59 -14.33
N ASN A 184 -8.78 1.00 -15.51
CA ASN A 184 -7.66 0.51 -16.35
C ASN A 184 -6.69 -0.39 -15.59
N SER A 185 -7.20 -1.23 -14.69
CA SER A 185 -6.39 -1.94 -13.70
C SER A 185 -6.65 -3.44 -13.71
N ILE A 186 -5.67 -4.20 -13.25
CA ILE A 186 -5.69 -5.67 -13.20
C ILE A 186 -5.69 -6.10 -11.74
N PHE A 187 -6.64 -6.95 -11.35
CA PHE A 187 -6.71 -7.57 -10.04
C PHE A 187 -6.80 -9.09 -10.22
N TRP A 188 -5.80 -9.82 -9.71
CA TRP A 188 -5.65 -11.23 -10.06
C TRP A 188 -4.97 -12.10 -9.00
N ASN A 189 -5.22 -13.41 -9.14
CA ASN A 189 -4.63 -14.54 -8.43
C ASN A 189 -5.15 -14.91 -7.02
N PHE A 190 -5.94 -14.12 -6.29
CA PHE A 190 -6.45 -14.53 -4.95
C PHE A 190 -7.81 -13.94 -4.55
N GLY A 191 -8.74 -14.82 -4.16
CA GLY A 191 -9.93 -14.45 -3.38
C GLY A 191 -10.89 -13.45 -4.05
N PRO A 192 -11.71 -12.72 -3.25
CA PRO A 192 -12.44 -11.55 -3.71
C PRO A 192 -11.46 -10.39 -3.90
N GLU A 193 -10.99 -10.24 -5.14
CA GLU A 193 -9.94 -9.29 -5.52
C GLU A 193 -10.22 -7.82 -5.12
N ILE A 194 -11.50 -7.44 -5.17
CA ILE A 194 -12.02 -6.18 -4.67
C ILE A 194 -13.05 -6.54 -3.61
N ALA A 195 -12.69 -6.39 -2.34
CA ALA A 195 -13.51 -6.77 -1.21
C ALA A 195 -14.16 -5.55 -0.54
N ARG A 196 -15.47 -5.66 -0.27
CA ARG A 196 -16.29 -4.60 0.33
C ARG A 196 -16.29 -3.29 -0.47
N GLY A 197 -16.87 -2.24 0.10
CA GLY A 197 -17.08 -0.96 -0.58
C GLY A 197 -18.08 -1.07 -1.74
N GLN A 198 -18.21 0.03 -2.47
CA GLN A 198 -18.95 0.11 -3.74
C GLN A 198 -18.15 1.00 -4.71
N PRO A 199 -16.90 0.62 -5.07
CA PRO A 199 -16.10 1.36 -6.03
C PRO A 199 -16.79 1.47 -7.39
N GLU A 200 -16.61 2.62 -8.02
CA GLU A 200 -16.75 2.72 -9.47
C GLU A 200 -15.59 1.95 -10.12
N VAL A 201 -15.90 0.84 -10.78
CA VAL A 201 -14.91 0.00 -11.47
C VAL A 201 -15.16 0.06 -12.96
N ASN A 202 -14.17 0.55 -13.71
CA ASN A 202 -14.27 0.72 -15.15
C ASN A 202 -13.02 0.20 -15.89
N ALA A 203 -13.22 -0.47 -17.04
CA ALA A 203 -12.13 -0.95 -17.91
C ALA A 203 -11.08 -1.79 -17.14
N CYS A 204 -11.52 -2.68 -16.25
CA CYS A 204 -10.64 -3.46 -15.39
C CYS A 204 -10.70 -4.95 -15.71
N CYS A 205 -9.57 -5.65 -15.51
CA CYS A 205 -9.54 -7.11 -15.49
C CYS A 205 -9.61 -7.57 -14.03
N VAL A 206 -10.69 -8.22 -13.62
CA VAL A 206 -10.87 -8.67 -12.22
C VAL A 206 -11.16 -10.16 -12.21
N ARG A 207 -10.31 -10.95 -11.56
CA ARG A 207 -10.50 -12.40 -11.46
C ARG A 207 -11.84 -12.72 -10.79
N ASN A 208 -12.59 -13.65 -11.38
CA ASN A 208 -13.96 -14.02 -10.98
C ASN A 208 -15.01 -12.90 -11.21
N GLY A 209 -14.61 -11.83 -11.91
CA GLY A 209 -15.45 -10.69 -12.23
C GLY A 209 -15.68 -9.72 -11.07
N TYR A 210 -16.26 -8.58 -11.43
CA TYR A 210 -16.76 -7.56 -10.51
C TYR A 210 -17.85 -6.78 -11.23
N ALA A 211 -18.83 -6.25 -10.48
CA ALA A 211 -19.87 -5.42 -11.07
C ALA A 211 -19.27 -4.05 -11.48
N GLY A 212 -19.41 -3.67 -12.74
CA GLY A 212 -18.84 -2.43 -13.26
C GLY A 212 -18.97 -2.36 -14.78
N THR A 213 -18.51 -1.27 -15.36
CA THR A 213 -18.48 -1.08 -16.81
C THR A 213 -17.18 -1.64 -17.37
N GLU A 214 -17.26 -2.33 -18.52
CA GLU A 214 -16.06 -2.85 -19.23
C GLU A 214 -15.15 -3.74 -18.35
N VAL A 215 -15.74 -4.50 -17.42
CA VAL A 215 -14.99 -5.44 -16.57
C VAL A 215 -14.82 -6.78 -17.27
N VAL A 216 -13.56 -7.16 -17.50
CA VAL A 216 -13.19 -8.47 -18.05
C VAL A 216 -13.05 -9.47 -16.90
N SER A 217 -13.93 -10.49 -16.88
CA SER A 217 -14.04 -11.48 -15.81
C SER A 217 -13.51 -12.88 -16.16
N ALA A 218 -13.31 -13.15 -17.45
CA ALA A 218 -12.69 -14.38 -17.95
C ALA A 218 -11.15 -14.30 -17.84
N TYR A 219 -10.47 -15.45 -17.92
CA TYR A 219 -9.02 -15.47 -18.09
C TYR A 219 -8.66 -14.62 -19.32
N PRO A 220 -7.91 -13.51 -19.16
CA PRO A 220 -7.50 -12.74 -20.33
C PRO A 220 -6.60 -13.63 -21.17
N GLU A 221 -7.03 -13.94 -22.38
CA GLU A 221 -6.15 -14.50 -23.40
C GLU A 221 -5.22 -13.37 -23.82
N PHE A 222 -3.97 -13.42 -23.35
CA PHE A 222 -2.92 -12.59 -23.93
C PHE A 222 -2.67 -13.14 -25.33
N VAL A 223 -3.24 -12.47 -26.33
CA VAL A 223 -2.87 -12.69 -27.73
C VAL A 223 -1.40 -12.34 -27.88
N ASP A 224 -0.64 -13.28 -28.45
CA ASP A 224 0.75 -13.05 -28.81
C ASP A 224 0.77 -11.85 -29.77
N PRO A 225 1.60 -10.81 -29.53
CA PRO A 225 1.66 -9.63 -30.39
C PRO A 225 2.08 -9.95 -31.84
N THR A 226 2.48 -11.20 -32.13
CA THR A 226 2.84 -11.69 -33.45
C THR A 226 1.75 -12.49 -34.17
N SER A 227 0.57 -12.67 -33.57
CA SER A 227 -0.59 -13.32 -34.22
C SER A 227 -1.36 -12.39 -35.17
#